data_AF-A0A8H7PWS3-F1
#
_entry.id   AF-A0A8H7PWS3-F1
#
_cell.length_a   1.000
_cell.length_b   1.000
_cell.length_c   1.000
_cell.angle_alpha   90.00
_cell.angle_beta   90.00
_cell.angle_gamma   90.00
#
_symmetry.space_group_name_H-M   'P 1'
#
loop_
_entity.id
_entity.type
_entity.pdbx_description
1 polymer ?
#
loop_
_entity_poly.entity_id
_entity_poly.type
_entity_poly.pdbx_seq_one_letter_code
_entity_poly.pdbx_strand_id
1 'polypeptide(L)'
;MRDLVTELRRLSKIATKVRSISLHSCYSHFIQATVVPVTFASSSPNLPTLYAHITTLQPARRKQEYERLQFKLHEHFSDALLHLMDKNQNALTELSIQNCNMDLEMTDLVFGIVRYGSRLETFNYLDNRDNTLSSPDLLSALVAACPNMRQFKGYRLGMDERVILSIAKHWKKLESLSLSFASENSPSTYSQPNLSSQTANMSSQDLKPQVLWKLLTSCTSLQDLEIMDLACFNNHTLAQFVNDMCTEADDKSIKSRFQPYKNAYRSNWYDKPCRQALGPNLRSLRIAKYTTSPITLPGFENILALFPNLKILQYETNYTTFDNLYEGVTTHLFELERQAIEQLFDRRGKVSLHGKWHMPVTTEQRLMAGISSFTH
;
A
#
# COMPACT_ATOMS: atom_id res chain seq x y z
N MET A 1 4.21 27.01 -3.83
CA MET A 1 3.61 26.37 -5.02
C MET A 1 3.56 27.26 -6.29
N ARG A 2 3.42 28.61 -6.22
CA ARG A 2 3.58 29.45 -7.43
C ARG A 2 4.99 29.34 -8.04
N ASP A 3 6.02 29.32 -7.20
CA ASP A 3 7.41 29.15 -7.64
C ASP A 3 7.64 27.80 -8.33
N LEU A 4 6.98 26.73 -7.83
CA LEU A 4 7.01 25.41 -8.47
C LEU A 4 6.46 25.46 -9.91
N VAL A 5 5.31 26.12 -10.13
CA VAL A 5 4.75 26.26 -11.48
C VAL A 5 5.68 27.07 -12.38
N THR A 6 6.29 28.14 -11.86
CA THR A 6 7.26 28.94 -12.62
C THR A 6 8.48 28.12 -13.01
N GLU A 7 9.01 27.32 -12.08
CA GLU A 7 10.13 26.42 -12.33
C GLU A 7 9.79 25.31 -13.32
N LEU A 8 8.63 24.67 -13.19
CA LEU A 8 8.16 23.68 -14.16
C LEU A 8 8.05 24.30 -15.55
N ARG A 9 7.45 25.50 -15.68
CA ARG A 9 7.37 26.20 -16.97
C ARG A 9 8.75 26.57 -17.52
N ARG A 10 9.70 26.95 -16.67
CA ARG A 10 11.09 27.23 -17.06
C ARG A 10 11.77 25.96 -17.57
N LEU A 11 11.64 24.86 -16.84
CA LEU A 11 12.15 23.55 -17.24
C LEU A 11 11.54 23.10 -18.56
N SER A 12 10.23 23.24 -18.75
CA SER A 12 9.57 22.88 -20.01
C SER A 12 10.07 23.70 -21.20
N LYS A 13 10.70 24.86 -21.01
CA LYS A 13 11.29 25.64 -22.09
C LYS A 13 12.69 25.17 -22.49
N ILE A 14 13.46 24.62 -21.54
CA ILE A 14 14.91 24.42 -21.70
C ILE A 14 15.29 22.93 -21.67
N ALA A 15 14.57 22.13 -20.88
CA ALA A 15 14.92 20.76 -20.61
C ALA A 15 14.34 19.81 -21.67
N THR A 16 15.23 19.22 -22.46
CA THR A 16 14.93 18.09 -23.35
C THR A 16 15.62 16.85 -22.81
N LYS A 17 14.98 15.68 -22.99
CA LYS A 17 15.47 14.38 -22.51
C LYS A 17 15.60 14.27 -20.99
N VAL A 18 14.72 14.93 -20.24
CA VAL A 18 14.59 14.75 -18.79
C VAL A 18 14.27 13.29 -18.50
N ARG A 19 15.10 12.64 -17.69
CA ARG A 19 14.93 11.23 -17.29
C ARG A 19 14.15 11.04 -16.00
N SER A 20 14.24 12.01 -15.09
CA SER A 20 13.65 11.93 -13.76
C SER A 20 13.01 13.27 -13.39
N ILE A 21 11.78 13.21 -12.89
CA ILE A 21 11.09 14.35 -12.28
C ILE A 21 10.85 14.01 -10.81
N SER A 22 11.32 14.87 -9.93
CA SER A 22 11.29 14.66 -8.48
C SER A 22 10.71 15.89 -7.79
N LEU A 23 9.53 15.74 -7.18
CA LEU A 23 8.85 16.75 -6.38
C LEU A 23 8.87 16.31 -4.92
N HIS A 24 9.44 17.16 -4.06
CA HIS A 24 9.59 16.85 -2.64
C HIS A 24 9.20 18.05 -1.79
N SER A 25 8.49 17.81 -0.69
CA SER A 25 8.17 18.84 0.33
C SER A 25 7.55 20.11 -0.27
N CYS A 26 6.64 19.92 -1.23
CA CYS A 26 5.95 21.02 -1.90
C CYS A 26 4.61 21.27 -1.22
N TYR A 27 4.33 22.52 -0.86
CA TYR A 27 3.13 22.88 -0.10
C TYR A 27 2.39 24.06 -0.71
N SER A 28 1.08 24.07 -0.50
CA SER A 28 0.21 25.21 -0.81
C SER A 28 -0.34 25.80 0.48
N HIS A 29 0.06 27.04 0.79
CA HIS A 29 -0.50 27.79 1.93
C HIS A 29 -2.02 27.92 1.83
N PHE A 30 -2.55 28.12 0.62
CA PHE A 30 -3.99 28.14 0.40
C PHE A 30 -4.63 26.83 0.85
N ILE A 31 -4.10 25.69 0.42
CA ILE A 31 -4.65 24.38 0.80
C ILE A 31 -4.59 24.18 2.31
N GLN A 32 -3.48 24.56 2.96
CA GLN A 32 -3.29 24.37 4.41
C GLN A 32 -4.16 25.28 5.28
N ALA A 33 -4.49 26.49 4.81
CA ALA A 33 -5.17 27.50 5.63
C ALA A 33 -6.67 27.63 5.34
N THR A 34 -7.17 27.00 4.27
CA THR A 34 -8.54 27.25 3.81
C THR A 34 -9.54 26.34 4.51
N VAL A 35 -10.43 26.96 5.27
CA VAL A 35 -11.63 26.36 5.84
C VAL A 35 -12.87 26.97 5.21
N VAL A 36 -13.88 26.15 4.95
CA VAL A 36 -15.10 26.52 4.23
C VAL A 36 -16.34 26.03 4.96
N PRO A 37 -17.48 26.73 4.86
CA PRO A 37 -18.70 26.34 5.54
C PRO A 37 -19.29 25.06 4.94
N VAL A 38 -19.75 24.17 5.82
CA VAL A 38 -20.46 22.94 5.47
C VAL A 38 -21.94 23.30 5.33
N THR A 39 -22.45 23.23 4.10
CA THR A 39 -23.86 23.48 3.79
C THR A 39 -24.65 22.18 3.88
N PHE A 40 -25.56 22.09 4.86
CA PHE A 40 -26.46 20.95 5.01
C PHE A 40 -27.74 21.18 4.21
N ALA A 41 -28.22 20.17 3.50
CA ALA A 41 -29.46 20.27 2.71
C ALA A 41 -30.71 20.65 3.54
N SER A 42 -30.64 20.49 4.87
CA SER A 42 -31.71 20.77 5.84
C SER A 42 -31.39 21.91 6.82
N SER A 43 -30.44 22.80 6.50
CA SER A 43 -30.05 23.87 7.42
C SER A 43 -31.19 24.89 7.63
N SER A 44 -31.89 24.74 8.76
CA SER A 44 -32.72 25.79 9.35
C SER A 44 -31.86 27.03 9.67
N PRO A 45 -32.37 28.25 9.50
CA PRO A 45 -31.62 29.49 9.75
C PRO A 45 -31.09 29.64 11.18
N ASN A 46 -31.53 28.79 12.13
CA ASN A 46 -31.13 28.82 13.54
C ASN A 46 -30.02 27.81 13.91
N LEU A 47 -29.48 27.04 12.95
CA LEU A 47 -28.38 26.10 13.25
C LEU A 47 -27.00 26.76 13.09
N PRO A 48 -26.03 26.43 13.96
CA PRO A 48 -24.67 26.94 13.83
C PRO A 48 -24.04 26.47 12.50
N THR A 49 -23.38 27.38 11.80
CA THR A 49 -22.62 27.04 10.59
C THR A 49 -21.38 26.27 11.00
N LEU A 50 -21.26 25.02 10.54
CA LEU A 50 -20.07 24.22 10.72
C LEU A 50 -19.05 24.55 9.63
N TYR A 51 -17.77 24.43 9.96
CA TYR A 51 -16.66 24.65 9.04
C TYR A 51 -15.84 23.39 8.92
N ALA A 52 -15.34 23.14 7.72
CA ALA A 52 -14.45 22.03 7.44
C ALA A 52 -13.26 22.52 6.61
N HIS A 53 -12.13 21.82 6.73
CA HIS A 53 -10.97 22.10 5.92
C HIS A 53 -11.26 21.78 4.45
N ILE A 54 -10.76 22.57 3.50
CA ILE A 54 -11.17 22.43 2.09
C ILE A 54 -10.90 21.04 1.49
N THR A 55 -9.84 20.36 1.96
CA THR A 55 -9.48 19.01 1.51
C THR A 55 -10.40 17.91 2.06
N THR A 56 -11.24 18.19 3.06
CA THR A 56 -12.21 17.19 3.56
C THR A 56 -13.49 17.19 2.73
N LEU A 57 -13.66 18.17 1.84
CA LEU A 57 -14.79 18.20 0.92
C LEU A 57 -14.64 17.14 -0.17
N GLN A 58 -15.78 16.63 -0.66
CA GLN A 58 -15.84 15.81 -1.86
C GLN A 58 -15.25 16.57 -3.08
N PRO A 59 -14.57 15.90 -4.01
CA PRO A 59 -13.87 16.55 -5.13
C PRO A 59 -14.73 17.55 -5.92
N ALA A 60 -15.99 17.19 -6.21
CA ALA A 60 -16.92 18.07 -6.92
C ALA A 60 -17.21 19.38 -6.16
N ARG A 61 -17.42 19.29 -4.84
CA ARG A 61 -17.66 20.46 -3.98
C ARG A 61 -16.38 21.28 -3.80
N ARG A 62 -15.23 20.61 -3.67
CA ARG A 62 -13.91 21.24 -3.58
C ARG A 62 -13.61 22.08 -4.83
N LYS A 63 -13.93 21.55 -6.02
CA LYS A 63 -13.80 22.28 -7.29
C LYS A 63 -14.61 23.58 -7.32
N GLN A 64 -15.87 23.54 -6.86
CA GLN A 64 -16.70 24.74 -6.76
C GLN A 64 -16.09 25.79 -5.84
N GLU A 65 -15.53 25.37 -4.70
CA GLU A 65 -14.85 26.29 -3.77
C GLU A 65 -13.57 26.88 -4.38
N TYR A 66 -12.80 26.11 -5.15
CA TYR A 66 -11.64 26.64 -5.88
C TYR A 66 -12.03 27.66 -6.94
N GLU A 67 -13.10 27.41 -7.69
CA GLU A 67 -13.63 28.36 -8.67
C GLU A 67 -14.11 29.64 -7.97
N ARG A 68 -14.88 29.51 -6.87
CA ARG A 68 -15.39 30.62 -6.07
C ARG A 68 -14.26 31.48 -5.47
N LEU A 69 -13.20 30.84 -4.97
CA LEU A 69 -12.03 31.49 -4.39
C LEU A 69 -10.95 31.85 -5.42
N GLN A 70 -11.23 31.65 -6.71
CA GLN A 70 -10.32 31.91 -7.83
C GLN A 70 -8.94 31.21 -7.70
N PHE A 71 -8.93 30.04 -7.07
CA PHE A 71 -7.72 29.24 -6.89
C PHE A 71 -7.43 28.36 -8.12
N LYS A 72 -6.58 28.86 -9.03
CA LYS A 72 -6.23 28.19 -10.31
C LYS A 72 -4.90 27.41 -10.29
N LEU A 73 -4.33 27.18 -9.12
CA LEU A 73 -2.96 26.69 -9.03
C LEU A 73 -2.81 25.23 -9.47
N HIS A 74 -3.86 24.42 -9.29
CA HIS A 74 -3.92 23.04 -9.75
C HIS A 74 -3.99 22.95 -11.29
N GLU A 75 -4.75 23.82 -11.95
CA GLU A 75 -4.78 23.95 -13.41
C GLU A 75 -3.40 24.32 -13.94
N HIS A 76 -2.79 25.38 -13.40
CA HIS A 76 -1.47 25.83 -13.84
C HIS A 76 -0.36 24.81 -13.61
N PHE A 77 -0.45 24.04 -12.51
CA PHE A 77 0.46 22.93 -12.23
C PHE A 77 0.26 21.80 -13.24
N SER A 78 -0.99 21.41 -13.50
CA SER A 78 -1.34 20.37 -14.47
C SER A 78 -0.81 20.74 -15.85
N ASP A 79 -1.08 21.95 -16.34
CA ASP A 79 -0.57 22.43 -17.63
C ASP A 79 0.95 22.35 -17.73
N ALA A 80 1.65 22.83 -16.69
CA ALA A 80 3.10 22.89 -16.68
C ALA A 80 3.72 21.48 -16.65
N LEU A 81 3.16 20.59 -15.83
CA LEU A 81 3.60 19.20 -15.69
C LEU A 81 3.32 18.40 -16.96
N LEU A 82 2.10 18.48 -17.51
CA LEU A 82 1.73 17.79 -18.75
C LEU A 82 2.62 18.23 -19.91
N HIS A 83 2.92 19.52 -20.03
CA HIS A 83 3.83 20.01 -21.06
C HIS A 83 5.27 19.49 -20.86
N LEU A 84 5.73 19.40 -19.61
CA LEU A 84 7.05 18.84 -19.31
C LEU A 84 7.10 17.35 -19.66
N MET A 85 6.06 16.59 -19.30
CA MET A 85 5.95 15.16 -19.58
C MET A 85 5.85 14.89 -21.08
N ASP A 86 5.03 15.63 -21.82
CA ASP A 86 4.87 15.48 -23.28
C ASP A 86 6.20 15.65 -24.02
N LYS A 87 6.95 16.71 -23.68
CA LYS A 87 8.28 16.96 -24.26
C LYS A 87 9.30 15.87 -23.94
N ASN A 88 9.13 15.17 -22.82
CA ASN A 88 10.09 14.22 -22.29
C ASN A 88 9.58 12.78 -22.29
N GLN A 89 8.45 12.48 -22.92
CA GLN A 89 7.81 11.15 -22.91
C GLN A 89 8.75 10.02 -23.40
N ASN A 90 9.70 10.37 -24.27
CA ASN A 90 10.70 9.43 -24.80
C ASN A 90 11.92 9.24 -23.89
N ALA A 91 12.10 10.02 -22.84
CA ALA A 91 13.26 9.94 -21.96
C ALA A 91 12.90 9.73 -20.49
N LEU A 92 11.69 10.11 -20.08
CA LEU A 92 11.24 10.07 -18.70
C LEU A 92 11.06 8.63 -18.23
N THR A 93 11.94 8.19 -17.34
CA THR A 93 11.94 6.86 -16.73
C THR A 93 11.55 6.89 -15.26
N GLU A 94 11.63 8.04 -14.60
CA GLU A 94 11.33 8.16 -13.17
C GLU A 94 10.43 9.36 -12.88
N LEU A 95 9.43 9.11 -12.04
CA LEU A 95 8.60 10.13 -11.42
C LEU A 95 8.54 9.87 -9.91
N SER A 96 8.95 10.85 -9.11
CA SER A 96 8.90 10.78 -7.66
C SER A 96 8.16 12.00 -7.13
N ILE A 97 7.09 11.78 -6.36
CA ILE A 97 6.30 12.82 -5.72
C ILE A 97 6.12 12.43 -4.27
N GLN A 98 6.79 13.14 -3.37
CA GLN A 98 6.85 12.78 -1.96
C GLN A 98 6.61 13.97 -1.06
N ASN A 99 5.80 13.77 -0.01
CA ASN A 99 5.51 14.78 1.00
C ASN A 99 5.00 16.09 0.38
N CYS A 100 4.18 15.99 -0.66
CA CYS A 100 3.61 17.13 -1.38
C CYS A 100 2.14 17.34 -1.00
N ASN A 101 1.87 18.18 0.01
CA ASN A 101 0.49 18.55 0.37
C ASN A 101 0.01 19.73 -0.49
N MET A 102 -0.34 19.40 -1.74
CA MET A 102 -0.77 20.35 -2.77
C MET A 102 -2.17 20.04 -3.33
N ASP A 103 -2.84 19.04 -2.77
CA ASP A 103 -4.10 18.49 -3.27
C ASP A 103 -3.99 18.00 -4.73
N LEU A 104 -3.13 16.99 -4.96
CA LEU A 104 -2.86 16.47 -6.30
C LEU A 104 -4.06 15.69 -6.87
N GLU A 105 -5.04 15.34 -6.02
CA GLU A 105 -6.33 14.75 -6.42
C GLU A 105 -7.09 15.66 -7.40
N MET A 106 -6.89 16.97 -7.28
CA MET A 106 -7.51 17.99 -8.13
C MET A 106 -6.66 18.35 -9.36
N THR A 107 -5.64 17.55 -9.68
CA THR A 107 -4.73 17.77 -10.83
C THR A 107 -4.85 16.66 -11.86
N ASP A 108 -4.35 16.91 -13.07
CA ASP A 108 -4.31 15.91 -14.14
C ASP A 108 -3.11 14.96 -14.06
N LEU A 109 -2.50 14.80 -12.88
CA LEU A 109 -1.29 14.00 -12.68
C LEU A 109 -1.45 12.57 -13.24
N VAL A 110 -2.51 11.87 -12.85
CA VAL A 110 -2.71 10.47 -13.28
C VAL A 110 -2.96 10.39 -14.78
N PHE A 111 -3.74 11.31 -15.34
CA PHE A 111 -3.97 11.37 -16.79
C PHE A 111 -2.68 11.67 -17.57
N GLY A 112 -1.81 12.53 -17.02
CA GLY A 112 -0.47 12.79 -17.56
C GLY A 112 0.40 11.55 -17.56
N ILE A 113 0.41 10.79 -16.48
CA ILE A 113 1.14 9.52 -16.39
C ILE A 113 0.59 8.51 -17.40
N VAL A 114 -0.74 8.34 -17.48
CA VAL A 114 -1.37 7.41 -18.42
C VAL A 114 -1.02 7.78 -19.87
N ARG A 115 -0.95 9.07 -20.19
CA ARG A 115 -0.68 9.53 -21.55
C ARG A 115 0.80 9.49 -21.93
N TYR A 116 1.70 9.87 -21.02
CA TYR A 116 3.11 10.12 -21.34
C TYR A 116 4.09 9.18 -20.62
N GLY A 117 3.60 8.34 -19.72
CA GLY A 117 4.40 7.50 -18.82
C GLY A 117 4.80 6.13 -19.37
N SER A 118 4.69 5.89 -20.68
CA SER A 118 4.95 4.57 -21.28
C SER A 118 6.38 4.03 -21.04
N ARG A 119 7.34 4.94 -20.82
CA ARG A 119 8.74 4.62 -20.49
C ARG A 119 9.07 4.65 -19.00
N LEU A 120 8.10 4.94 -18.14
CA LEU A 120 8.34 4.96 -16.69
C LEU A 120 8.75 3.56 -16.21
N GLU A 121 9.88 3.53 -15.53
CA GLU A 121 10.42 2.39 -14.80
C GLU A 121 10.23 2.56 -13.29
N THR A 122 10.21 3.79 -12.79
CA THR A 122 10.04 4.09 -11.36
C THR A 122 8.93 5.11 -11.14
N PHE A 123 7.98 4.77 -10.27
CA PHE A 123 6.98 5.70 -9.77
C PHE A 123 6.86 5.62 -8.25
N ASN A 124 7.24 6.71 -7.58
CA ASN A 124 7.14 6.86 -6.13
C ASN A 124 6.12 7.95 -5.79
N TYR A 125 5.10 7.61 -5.01
CA TYR A 125 4.03 8.49 -4.60
C TYR A 125 3.77 8.33 -3.10
N LEU A 126 4.46 9.12 -2.26
CA LEU A 126 4.53 8.89 -0.82
C LEU A 126 4.12 10.13 -0.02
N ASP A 127 3.34 9.94 1.04
CA ASP A 127 3.03 10.97 2.05
C ASP A 127 2.46 12.29 1.51
N ASN A 128 1.75 12.25 0.38
CA ASN A 128 1.16 13.45 -0.24
C ASN A 128 -0.14 13.93 0.44
N ARG A 129 -0.70 13.11 1.35
CA ARG A 129 -1.89 13.42 2.18
C ARG A 129 -3.14 13.77 1.38
N ASP A 130 -3.30 13.14 0.22
CA ASP A 130 -4.45 13.24 -0.67
C ASP A 130 -4.89 11.84 -1.14
N ASN A 131 -5.97 11.80 -1.92
CA ASN A 131 -6.58 10.56 -2.40
C ASN A 131 -6.32 10.34 -3.90
N THR A 132 -5.28 10.93 -4.50
CA THR A 132 -5.05 10.89 -5.96
C THR A 132 -4.99 9.48 -6.53
N LEU A 133 -4.43 8.54 -5.78
CA LEU A 133 -4.30 7.13 -6.19
C LEU A 133 -5.26 6.20 -5.43
N SER A 134 -6.34 6.74 -4.85
CA SER A 134 -7.36 5.96 -4.12
C SER A 134 -8.32 5.20 -5.03
N SER A 135 -8.46 5.62 -6.30
CA SER A 135 -9.35 4.98 -7.27
C SER A 135 -8.69 3.75 -7.91
N PRO A 136 -9.26 2.54 -7.75
CA PRO A 136 -8.73 1.34 -8.39
C PRO A 136 -8.76 1.38 -9.92
N ASP A 137 -9.74 2.07 -10.50
CA ASP A 137 -9.89 2.18 -11.96
C ASP A 137 -8.78 3.07 -12.54
N LEU A 138 -8.49 4.20 -11.89
CA LEU A 138 -7.36 5.08 -12.26
C LEU A 138 -6.02 4.37 -12.10
N LEU A 139 -5.84 3.63 -11.00
CA LEU A 139 -4.61 2.89 -10.76
C LEU A 139 -4.43 1.73 -11.76
N SER A 140 -5.50 1.03 -12.10
CA SER A 140 -5.48 0.00 -13.15
C SER A 140 -5.12 0.58 -14.52
N ALA A 141 -5.62 1.76 -14.86
CA ALA A 141 -5.26 2.47 -16.09
C ALA A 141 -3.77 2.87 -16.09
N LEU A 142 -3.25 3.36 -14.98
CA LEU A 142 -1.82 3.67 -14.81
C LEU A 142 -0.96 2.41 -15.01
N VAL A 143 -1.34 1.29 -14.40
CA VAL A 143 -0.64 0.00 -14.54
C VAL A 143 -0.57 -0.43 -16.01
N ALA A 144 -1.69 -0.34 -16.73
CA ALA A 144 -1.74 -0.70 -18.14
C ALA A 144 -0.92 0.24 -19.02
N ALA A 145 -0.89 1.55 -18.69
CA ALA A 145 -0.19 2.56 -19.46
C ALA A 145 1.34 2.57 -19.26
N CYS A 146 1.83 2.04 -18.13
CA CYS A 146 3.24 2.02 -17.78
C CYS A 146 3.80 0.58 -17.77
N PRO A 147 3.94 -0.10 -18.92
CA PRO A 147 4.33 -1.52 -18.98
C PRO A 147 5.79 -1.80 -18.57
N ASN A 148 6.63 -0.77 -18.53
CA ASN A 148 8.05 -0.89 -18.21
C ASN A 148 8.37 -0.72 -16.72
N MET A 149 7.34 -0.67 -15.86
CA MET A 149 7.52 -0.45 -14.43
C MET A 149 8.40 -1.53 -13.78
N ARG A 150 9.40 -1.07 -13.03
CA ARG A 150 10.33 -1.84 -12.22
C ARG A 150 10.18 -1.52 -10.74
N GLN A 151 9.84 -0.28 -10.40
CA GLN A 151 9.71 0.15 -9.01
C GLN A 151 8.42 0.96 -8.84
N PHE A 152 7.53 0.47 -7.99
CA PHE A 152 6.32 1.20 -7.64
C PHE A 152 6.16 1.27 -6.12
N LYS A 153 6.09 2.49 -5.59
CA LYS A 153 5.82 2.73 -4.18
C LYS A 153 4.70 3.74 -4.03
N GLY A 154 3.63 3.36 -3.35
CA GLY A 154 2.62 4.29 -2.89
C GLY A 154 1.87 3.74 -1.69
N TYR A 155 1.65 4.57 -0.69
CA TYR A 155 0.94 4.21 0.53
C TYR A 155 -0.55 4.60 0.41
N ARG A 156 -1.44 3.81 1.02
CA ARG A 156 -2.90 4.05 1.05
C ARG A 156 -3.54 4.17 -0.33
N LEU A 157 -3.23 3.21 -1.20
CA LEU A 157 -3.70 3.20 -2.58
C LEU A 157 -5.04 2.46 -2.70
N GLY A 158 -5.78 2.74 -3.77
CA GLY A 158 -6.92 1.94 -4.24
C GLY A 158 -6.52 0.57 -4.80
N MET A 159 -5.55 -0.09 -4.17
CA MET A 159 -5.01 -1.39 -4.56
C MET A 159 -6.03 -2.49 -4.27
N ASP A 160 -7.00 -2.71 -5.15
CA ASP A 160 -7.94 -3.82 -5.04
C ASP A 160 -7.42 -5.10 -5.75
N GLU A 161 -8.21 -6.17 -5.72
CA GLU A 161 -7.92 -7.41 -6.44
C GLU A 161 -7.65 -7.16 -7.94
N ARG A 162 -8.41 -6.25 -8.57
CA ARG A 162 -8.32 -5.99 -10.01
C ARG A 162 -6.99 -5.30 -10.33
N VAL A 163 -6.57 -4.33 -9.52
CA VAL A 163 -5.28 -3.66 -9.67
C VAL A 163 -4.13 -4.65 -9.53
N ILE A 164 -4.14 -5.50 -8.50
CA ILE A 164 -3.05 -6.47 -8.28
C ILE A 164 -2.97 -7.49 -9.41
N LEU A 165 -4.12 -7.96 -9.91
CA LEU A 165 -4.16 -8.83 -11.09
C LEU A 165 -3.66 -8.11 -12.34
N SER A 166 -3.95 -6.81 -12.48
CA SER A 166 -3.40 -5.98 -13.55
C SER A 166 -1.89 -5.83 -13.45
N ILE A 167 -1.34 -5.60 -12.25
CA ILE A 167 0.10 -5.52 -11.98
C ILE A 167 0.76 -6.84 -12.37
N ALA A 168 0.21 -7.95 -11.86
CA ALA A 168 0.70 -9.29 -12.18
C ALA A 168 0.69 -9.57 -13.69
N LYS A 169 -0.24 -8.97 -14.45
CA LYS A 169 -0.33 -9.10 -15.91
C LYS A 169 0.66 -8.21 -16.65
N HIS A 170 0.75 -6.91 -16.31
CA HIS A 170 1.45 -5.91 -17.12
C HIS A 170 2.88 -5.63 -16.64
N TRP A 171 3.16 -5.67 -15.34
CA TRP A 171 4.47 -5.33 -14.76
C TRP A 171 5.33 -6.57 -14.52
N LYS A 172 5.70 -7.25 -15.60
CA LYS A 172 6.50 -8.50 -15.50
C LYS A 172 7.93 -8.29 -15.02
N LYS A 173 8.47 -7.08 -15.19
CA LYS A 173 9.83 -6.70 -14.76
C LYS A 173 9.87 -6.01 -13.40
N LEU A 174 8.77 -6.08 -12.64
CA LEU A 174 8.68 -5.44 -11.34
C LEU A 174 9.72 -6.02 -10.38
N GLU A 175 10.54 -5.14 -9.82
CA GLU A 175 11.62 -5.43 -8.87
C GLU A 175 11.28 -4.95 -7.47
N SER A 176 10.53 -3.84 -7.34
CA SER A 176 10.11 -3.29 -6.06
C SER A 176 8.63 -2.92 -6.07
N LEU A 177 7.89 -3.35 -5.05
CA LEU A 177 6.47 -3.07 -4.88
C LEU A 177 6.12 -2.76 -3.43
N SER A 178 5.33 -1.71 -3.22
CA SER A 178 4.65 -1.46 -1.94
C SER A 178 3.15 -1.72 -2.08
N LEU A 179 2.63 -2.57 -1.18
CA LEU A 179 1.22 -2.89 -1.03
C LEU A 179 0.74 -2.31 0.30
N SER A 180 -0.13 -1.30 0.21
CA SER A 180 -0.76 -0.68 1.37
C SER A 180 -2.25 -0.56 1.10
N PHE A 181 -3.04 -1.11 2.00
CA PHE A 181 -4.49 -1.09 1.92
C PHE A 181 -5.02 -0.08 2.93
N ALA A 182 -5.81 0.88 2.45
CA ALA A 182 -6.67 1.64 3.32
C ALA A 182 -7.89 0.75 3.63
N SER A 183 -8.09 0.41 4.89
CA SER A 183 -9.41 -0.06 5.30
C SER A 183 -10.42 1.07 5.01
N GLU A 184 -11.56 0.75 4.40
CA GLU A 184 -12.67 1.70 4.19
C GLU A 184 -13.18 2.28 5.53
N ASN A 185 -12.84 1.64 6.65
CA ASN A 185 -13.08 2.14 8.00
C ASN A 185 -12.02 3.14 8.48
N SER A 186 -11.12 3.60 7.61
CA SER A 186 -10.30 4.77 7.91
C SER A 186 -11.18 6.01 7.83
N PRO A 187 -11.45 6.71 8.95
CA PRO A 187 -11.80 8.10 8.86
C PRO A 187 -10.52 8.80 8.44
N SER A 188 -10.28 8.88 7.13
CA SER A 188 -9.37 9.86 6.57
C SER A 188 -9.92 11.21 6.99
N THR A 189 -9.43 11.73 8.12
CA THR A 189 -9.74 13.05 8.69
C THR A 189 -11.11 13.61 8.27
N TYR A 190 -12.17 13.17 8.94
CA TYR A 190 -13.55 13.63 8.75
C TYR A 190 -14.21 13.33 7.38
N SER A 191 -14.21 12.07 6.95
CA SER A 191 -15.30 11.54 6.11
C SER A 191 -16.51 11.23 7.01
N GLN A 192 -17.62 11.90 6.75
CA GLN A 192 -18.88 11.75 7.50
C GLN A 192 -19.45 10.32 7.48
N PRO A 193 -20.35 9.99 8.44
CA PRO A 193 -21.22 8.82 8.31
C PRO A 193 -22.19 9.07 7.16
N ASN A 194 -22.03 8.38 6.04
CA ASN A 194 -23.01 8.46 4.97
C ASN A 194 -24.32 7.78 5.40
N LEU A 195 -25.28 8.62 5.80
CA LEU A 195 -26.69 8.43 5.43
C LEU A 195 -26.80 8.50 3.90
N SER A 196 -26.54 7.36 3.26
CA SER A 196 -27.13 7.04 1.96
C SER A 196 -27.41 5.55 1.96
N SER A 197 -28.61 5.22 2.42
CA SER A 197 -29.32 4.00 2.07
C SER A 197 -29.07 3.62 0.61
N GLN A 198 -28.71 2.35 0.39
CA GLN A 198 -28.46 1.67 -0.89
C GLN A 198 -27.00 1.59 -1.39
N THR A 199 -26.09 1.06 -0.55
CA THR A 199 -25.01 0.10 -0.94
C THR A 199 -24.37 -0.55 0.29
N ALA A 200 -25.12 -0.70 1.39
CA ALA A 200 -24.66 -1.33 2.64
C ALA A 200 -24.61 -2.88 2.54
N ASN A 201 -24.07 -3.41 1.44
CA ASN A 201 -23.83 -4.83 1.20
C ASN A 201 -22.57 -5.05 0.31
N MET A 202 -21.53 -4.24 0.49
CA MET A 202 -20.18 -4.68 0.15
C MET A 202 -19.38 -4.72 1.45
N SER A 203 -19.42 -5.90 2.07
CA SER A 203 -18.39 -6.32 3.02
C SER A 203 -17.02 -5.96 2.46
N SER A 204 -16.15 -5.37 3.28
CA SER A 204 -14.71 -5.27 3.08
C SER A 204 -14.21 -6.37 2.14
N GLN A 205 -13.88 -6.01 0.89
CA GLN A 205 -13.23 -6.97 0.01
C GLN A 205 -11.78 -7.11 0.49
N ASP A 206 -11.61 -7.88 1.56
CA ASP A 206 -10.31 -8.36 1.98
C ASP A 206 -9.68 -9.05 0.77
N LEU A 207 -8.52 -8.54 0.34
CA LEU A 207 -7.77 -9.08 -0.78
C LEU A 207 -7.66 -10.60 -0.62
N LYS A 208 -8.21 -11.39 -1.55
CA LYS A 208 -8.09 -12.85 -1.43
C LYS A 208 -6.61 -13.29 -1.45
N PRO A 209 -6.22 -14.24 -0.59
CA PRO A 209 -4.89 -14.86 -0.63
C PRO A 209 -4.43 -15.31 -2.02
N GLN A 210 -5.34 -15.86 -2.83
CA GLN A 210 -5.00 -16.36 -4.17
C GLN A 210 -4.51 -15.25 -5.11
N VAL A 211 -4.96 -14.01 -4.90
CA VAL A 211 -4.53 -12.85 -5.72
C VAL A 211 -3.09 -12.47 -5.38
N LEU A 212 -2.74 -12.46 -4.09
CA LEU A 212 -1.37 -12.23 -3.65
C LEU A 212 -0.43 -13.35 -4.13
N TRP A 213 -0.87 -14.61 -4.03
CA TRP A 213 -0.13 -15.75 -4.59
C TRP A 213 0.14 -15.56 -6.09
N LYS A 214 -0.88 -15.18 -6.85
CA LYS A 214 -0.75 -14.94 -8.30
C LYS A 214 0.20 -13.80 -8.63
N LEU A 215 0.22 -12.73 -7.83
CA LEU A 215 1.20 -11.65 -7.96
C LEU A 215 2.63 -12.17 -7.77
N LEU A 216 2.88 -12.86 -6.66
CA LEU A 216 4.22 -13.35 -6.29
C LEU A 216 4.76 -14.42 -7.26
N THR A 217 3.88 -15.22 -7.85
CA THR A 217 4.24 -16.19 -8.89
C THR A 217 4.43 -15.54 -10.27
N SER A 218 3.73 -14.45 -10.56
CA SER A 218 3.80 -13.76 -11.87
C SER A 218 4.96 -12.77 -11.99
N CYS A 219 5.32 -12.10 -10.90
CA CYS A 219 6.38 -11.09 -10.85
C CYS A 219 7.69 -11.73 -10.38
N THR A 220 8.28 -12.58 -11.22
CA THR A 220 9.48 -13.36 -10.85
C THR A 220 10.73 -12.50 -10.61
N SER A 221 10.78 -11.28 -11.14
CA SER A 221 11.86 -10.31 -10.92
C SER A 221 11.78 -9.56 -9.59
N LEU A 222 10.72 -9.78 -8.80
CA LEU A 222 10.49 -9.04 -7.56
C LEU A 222 11.59 -9.35 -6.53
N GLN A 223 12.26 -8.31 -6.06
CA GLN A 223 13.36 -8.35 -5.10
C GLN A 223 13.00 -7.68 -3.77
N ASP A 224 12.21 -6.61 -3.83
CA ASP A 224 11.78 -5.85 -2.66
C ASP A 224 10.25 -5.79 -2.59
N LEU A 225 9.69 -6.28 -1.49
CA LEU A 225 8.25 -6.22 -1.23
C LEU A 225 7.98 -5.54 0.10
N GLU A 226 7.12 -4.55 0.08
CA GLU A 226 6.61 -3.89 1.28
C GLU A 226 5.11 -4.17 1.40
N ILE A 227 4.69 -4.62 2.57
CA ILE A 227 3.31 -4.96 2.90
C ILE A 227 2.92 -4.17 4.14
N MET A 228 1.94 -3.28 4.02
CA MET A 228 1.40 -2.52 5.14
C MET A 228 -0.06 -2.85 5.39
N ASP A 229 -0.36 -3.34 6.59
CA ASP A 229 -1.71 -3.65 7.09
C ASP A 229 -2.57 -4.49 6.12
N LEU A 230 -1.93 -5.41 5.40
CA LEU A 230 -2.63 -6.32 4.51
C LEU A 230 -3.23 -7.49 5.30
N ALA A 231 -4.55 -7.53 5.44
CA ALA A 231 -5.25 -8.53 6.25
C ALA A 231 -5.00 -9.98 5.80
N CYS A 232 -4.94 -10.23 4.49
CA CYS A 232 -4.74 -11.57 3.96
C CYS A 232 -3.30 -12.09 4.10
N PHE A 233 -2.34 -11.24 4.43
CA PHE A 233 -0.97 -11.65 4.75
C PHE A 233 -0.88 -11.95 6.25
N ASN A 234 -1.34 -13.12 6.68
CA ASN A 234 -1.42 -13.53 8.09
C ASN A 234 -0.91 -14.97 8.28
N ASN A 235 -0.85 -15.44 9.53
CA ASN A 235 -0.30 -16.77 9.87
C ASN A 235 -1.01 -17.93 9.15
N HIS A 236 -2.33 -17.87 9.01
CA HIS A 236 -3.13 -18.90 8.35
C HIS A 236 -2.83 -18.96 6.85
N THR A 237 -2.86 -17.81 6.18
CA THR A 237 -2.56 -17.71 4.75
C THR A 237 -1.13 -18.15 4.43
N LEU A 238 -0.16 -17.76 5.26
CA LEU A 238 1.24 -18.17 5.08
C LEU A 238 1.38 -19.69 5.19
N ALA A 239 0.70 -20.33 6.14
CA ALA A 239 0.69 -21.78 6.27
C ALA A 239 0.03 -22.44 5.05
N GLN A 240 -1.07 -21.87 4.55
CA GLN A 240 -1.73 -22.33 3.34
C GLN A 240 -0.79 -22.28 2.12
N PHE A 241 -0.09 -21.17 1.92
CA PHE A 241 0.88 -21.03 0.83
C PHE A 241 2.00 -22.08 0.90
N VAL A 242 2.50 -22.40 2.09
CA VAL A 242 3.50 -23.46 2.27
C VAL A 242 2.93 -24.83 1.88
N ASN A 243 1.69 -25.12 2.30
CA ASN A 243 1.02 -26.37 1.93
C ASN A 243 0.81 -26.46 0.41
N ASP A 244 0.32 -25.39 -0.22
CA ASP A 244 0.05 -25.31 -1.66
C ASP A 244 1.34 -25.55 -2.47
N MET A 245 2.46 -24.95 -2.07
CA MET A 245 3.78 -25.20 -2.69
C MET A 245 4.19 -26.68 -2.65
N CYS A 246 3.84 -27.38 -1.58
CA CYS A 246 4.25 -28.76 -1.37
C CYS A 246 3.25 -29.76 -2.00
N THR A 247 1.98 -29.41 -2.17
CA THR A 247 1.00 -30.22 -2.92
C THR A 247 1.17 -30.15 -4.43
N GLU A 248 1.51 -28.98 -5.01
CA GLU A 248 1.80 -28.87 -6.45
C GLU A 248 3.05 -29.68 -6.86
N ALA A 249 3.94 -29.96 -5.91
CA ALA A 249 5.13 -30.78 -6.12
C ALA A 249 4.81 -32.29 -6.20
N ASP A 250 3.82 -32.78 -5.45
CA ASP A 250 3.44 -34.19 -5.40
C ASP A 250 2.60 -34.61 -6.63
N ASP A 251 1.80 -33.71 -7.20
CA ASP A 251 0.91 -34.03 -8.35
C ASP A 251 1.67 -34.27 -9.67
N LYS A 252 2.95 -33.86 -9.74
CA LYS A 252 3.85 -34.17 -10.87
C LYS A 252 4.77 -35.35 -10.61
N SER A 253 4.77 -35.92 -9.40
CA SER A 253 5.57 -37.09 -9.07
C SER A 253 4.71 -38.28 -8.61
N ILE A 254 4.44 -39.14 -9.60
CA ILE A 254 4.31 -40.60 -9.45
C ILE A 254 2.92 -41.10 -9.04
N LYS A 255 2.31 -41.84 -9.98
CA LYS A 255 1.48 -43.04 -9.75
C LYS A 255 2.23 -43.99 -8.80
N SER A 256 2.25 -43.72 -7.50
CA SER A 256 2.89 -44.57 -6.50
C SER A 256 1.81 -45.07 -5.56
N ARG A 257 1.78 -46.40 -5.43
CA ARG A 257 0.77 -47.20 -4.74
C ARG A 257 0.47 -46.69 -3.33
N PHE A 258 -0.81 -46.77 -2.97
CA PHE A 258 -1.38 -46.77 -1.63
C PHE A 258 -0.35 -47.12 -0.53
N GLN A 259 -0.13 -46.19 0.40
CA GLN A 259 0.39 -46.49 1.73
C GLN A 259 -0.63 -45.99 2.76
N PRO A 260 -1.33 -46.88 3.48
CA PRO A 260 -2.20 -46.48 4.57
C PRO A 260 -1.31 -46.16 5.78
N TYR A 261 -1.58 -45.02 6.41
CA TYR A 261 -0.91 -44.49 7.62
C TYR A 261 0.51 -43.93 7.45
N LYS A 262 0.60 -42.63 7.14
CA LYS A 262 1.72 -41.78 7.58
C LYS A 262 1.25 -40.95 8.78
N ASN A 263 1.89 -41.19 9.93
CA ASN A 263 1.71 -40.47 11.18
C ASN A 263 1.86 -38.95 10.99
N ALA A 264 0.78 -38.21 11.21
CA ALA A 264 0.62 -36.81 10.82
C ALA A 264 1.28 -35.75 11.75
N TYR A 265 2.07 -36.13 12.76
CA TYR A 265 2.44 -35.17 13.82
C TYR A 265 3.94 -34.99 14.13
N ARG A 266 4.88 -35.65 13.44
CA ARG A 266 6.32 -35.48 13.73
C ARG A 266 7.23 -35.65 12.51
N SER A 267 7.00 -34.91 11.44
CA SER A 267 7.96 -34.79 10.34
C SER A 267 8.56 -33.39 10.40
N ASN A 268 9.89 -33.27 10.39
CA ASN A 268 10.59 -32.00 10.15
C ASN A 268 10.22 -31.49 8.75
N TRP A 269 9.12 -30.74 8.64
CA TRP A 269 8.68 -30.16 7.37
C TRP A 269 9.68 -29.13 6.82
N TYR A 270 10.58 -28.63 7.66
CA TYR A 270 11.63 -27.67 7.28
C TYR A 270 12.75 -28.26 6.42
N ASP A 271 12.92 -29.59 6.37
CA ASP A 271 14.01 -30.26 5.63
C ASP A 271 13.57 -30.86 4.29
N LYS A 272 12.27 -30.79 3.94
CA LYS A 272 11.83 -31.19 2.60
C LYS A 272 11.98 -30.00 1.65
N PRO A 273 12.79 -30.11 0.58
CA PRO A 273 12.92 -29.05 -0.41
C PRO A 273 11.62 -28.96 -1.22
N CYS A 274 10.73 -28.07 -0.79
CA CYS A 274 9.56 -27.66 -1.54
C CYS A 274 10.10 -26.99 -2.84
N ARG A 275 9.81 -27.59 -4.01
CA ARG A 275 10.59 -27.34 -5.26
C ARG A 275 10.30 -26.00 -5.95
N GLN A 276 9.28 -25.26 -5.54
CA GLN A 276 8.90 -23.98 -6.17
C GLN A 276 8.83 -22.87 -5.14
N ALA A 277 9.93 -22.13 -4.96
CA ALA A 277 9.94 -20.94 -4.10
C ALA A 277 8.96 -19.88 -4.61
N LEU A 278 8.15 -19.34 -3.71
CA LEU A 278 7.29 -18.20 -3.99
C LEU A 278 8.15 -16.94 -4.03
N GLY A 279 8.07 -16.11 -5.08
CA GLY A 279 8.95 -14.95 -5.22
C GLY A 279 10.44 -15.34 -5.18
N PRO A 280 10.95 -16.13 -6.14
CA PRO A 280 12.28 -16.75 -6.05
C PRO A 280 13.44 -15.75 -5.95
N ASN A 281 13.23 -14.50 -6.34
CA ASN A 281 14.24 -13.44 -6.27
C ASN A 281 14.04 -12.47 -5.11
N LEU A 282 13.05 -12.69 -4.24
CA LEU A 282 12.76 -11.80 -3.13
C LEU A 282 13.92 -11.82 -2.13
N ARG A 283 14.50 -10.64 -1.88
CA ARG A 283 15.66 -10.41 -1.01
C ARG A 283 15.35 -9.52 0.17
N SER A 284 14.38 -8.63 0.03
CA SER A 284 13.93 -7.73 1.08
C SER A 284 12.41 -7.82 1.23
N LEU A 285 11.95 -8.04 2.46
CA LEU A 285 10.55 -8.03 2.81
C LEU A 285 10.34 -7.08 3.99
N ARG A 286 9.49 -6.07 3.82
CA ARG A 286 9.03 -5.20 4.90
C ARG A 286 7.57 -5.49 5.16
N ILE A 287 7.24 -5.80 6.41
CA ILE A 287 5.87 -6.05 6.86
C ILE A 287 5.57 -5.10 8.00
N ALA A 288 4.48 -4.35 7.88
CA ALA A 288 3.95 -3.50 8.94
C ALA A 288 2.53 -3.94 9.30
N LYS A 289 2.28 -4.15 10.60
CA LYS A 289 1.02 -4.64 11.18
C LYS A 289 0.60 -3.78 12.36
N TYR A 290 -0.27 -2.81 12.10
CA TYR A 290 -0.79 -1.85 13.08
C TYR A 290 -2.27 -2.07 13.39
N THR A 291 -3.06 -2.61 12.46
CA THR A 291 -4.51 -2.85 12.63
C THR A 291 -4.96 -4.25 12.24
N THR A 292 -4.12 -5.00 11.51
CA THR A 292 -4.43 -6.36 11.08
C THR A 292 -3.64 -7.40 11.89
N SER A 293 -4.07 -8.67 11.84
CA SER A 293 -3.47 -9.77 12.61
C SER A 293 -1.94 -9.77 12.48
N PRO A 294 -1.21 -9.70 13.61
CA PRO A 294 0.24 -9.69 13.59
C PRO A 294 0.77 -11.09 13.27
N ILE A 295 2.00 -11.13 12.78
CA ILE A 295 2.69 -12.38 12.45
C ILE A 295 3.30 -12.95 13.73
N THR A 296 3.00 -14.23 13.99
CA THR A 296 3.53 -14.99 15.12
C THR A 296 4.70 -15.86 14.66
N LEU A 297 5.40 -16.50 15.60
CA LEU A 297 6.55 -17.37 15.36
C LEU A 297 6.31 -18.39 14.23
N PRO A 298 5.19 -19.15 14.20
CA PRO A 298 4.89 -20.03 13.07
C PRO A 298 4.77 -19.30 11.73
N GLY A 299 4.25 -18.07 11.73
CA GLY A 299 4.18 -17.23 10.54
C GLY A 299 5.56 -16.81 10.04
N PHE A 300 6.48 -16.45 10.94
CA PHE A 300 7.88 -16.17 10.58
C PHE A 300 8.58 -17.39 10.01
N GLU A 301 8.35 -18.58 10.58
CA GLU A 301 8.87 -19.83 10.02
C GLU A 301 8.34 -20.09 8.61
N ASN A 302 7.04 -19.86 8.37
CA ASN A 302 6.45 -19.98 7.04
C ASN A 302 7.04 -18.96 6.05
N ILE A 303 7.29 -17.71 6.46
CA ILE A 303 7.97 -16.70 5.62
C ILE A 303 9.34 -17.22 5.18
N LEU A 304 10.13 -17.76 6.11
CA LEU A 304 11.46 -18.31 5.80
C LEU A 304 11.40 -19.53 4.87
N ALA A 305 10.31 -20.32 4.94
CA ALA A 305 10.09 -21.44 4.03
C ALA A 305 9.66 -20.98 2.64
N LEU A 306 8.79 -19.97 2.54
CA LEU A 306 8.28 -19.43 1.28
C LEU A 306 9.37 -18.67 0.49
N PHE A 307 10.23 -17.92 1.20
CA PHE A 307 11.22 -17.02 0.60
C PHE A 307 12.66 -17.44 0.97
N PRO A 308 13.20 -18.53 0.39
CA PRO A 308 14.51 -19.07 0.77
C PRO A 308 15.70 -18.15 0.45
N ASN A 309 15.52 -17.17 -0.44
CA ASN A 309 16.54 -16.20 -0.84
C ASN A 309 16.45 -14.85 -0.10
N LEU A 310 15.55 -14.76 0.88
CA LEU A 310 15.38 -13.57 1.71
C LEU A 310 16.67 -13.24 2.46
N LYS A 311 17.07 -11.98 2.45
CA LYS A 311 18.27 -11.48 3.16
C LYS A 311 17.90 -10.53 4.28
N ILE A 312 16.86 -9.73 4.07
CA ILE A 312 16.43 -8.69 5.00
C ILE A 312 14.93 -8.88 5.25
N LEU A 313 14.55 -8.96 6.53
CA LEU A 313 13.17 -8.93 6.97
C LEU A 313 13.00 -7.76 7.94
N GLN A 314 12.17 -6.79 7.57
CA GLN A 314 11.77 -5.69 8.43
C GLN A 314 10.36 -5.95 8.94
N TYR A 315 10.16 -5.92 10.26
CA TYR A 315 8.85 -6.13 10.85
C TYR A 315 8.51 -4.99 11.80
N GLU A 316 7.37 -4.34 11.56
CA GLU A 316 6.88 -3.23 12.38
C GLU A 316 5.50 -3.60 12.95
N THR A 317 5.35 -3.52 14.27
CA THR A 317 4.08 -3.78 14.95
C THR A 317 4.02 -3.06 16.30
N ASN A 318 2.95 -3.30 17.06
CA ASN A 318 2.78 -2.79 18.42
C ASN A 318 1.99 -3.78 19.29
N TYR A 319 2.17 -3.70 20.61
CA TYR A 319 1.45 -4.52 21.59
C TYR A 319 -0.07 -4.45 21.43
N THR A 320 -0.59 -3.23 21.23
CA THR A 320 -2.02 -2.97 21.09
C THR A 320 -2.64 -3.79 19.95
N THR A 321 -1.92 -4.03 18.84
CA THR A 321 -2.40 -4.91 17.77
C THR A 321 -2.61 -6.35 18.25
N PHE A 322 -1.71 -6.87 19.10
CA PHE A 322 -1.85 -8.21 19.68
C PHE A 322 -2.99 -8.26 20.69
N ASP A 323 -3.05 -7.28 21.59
CA ASP A 323 -4.05 -7.18 22.66
C ASP A 323 -5.50 -7.14 22.13
N ASN A 324 -5.73 -6.40 21.05
CA ASN A 324 -7.08 -6.30 20.46
C ASN A 324 -7.50 -7.52 19.64
N LEU A 325 -6.54 -8.27 19.08
CA LEU A 325 -6.84 -9.36 18.15
C LEU A 325 -6.74 -10.75 18.79
N TYR A 326 -6.13 -10.85 19.97
CA TYR A 326 -6.01 -12.09 20.73
C TYR A 326 -6.43 -11.85 22.18
N GLU A 327 -7.48 -12.55 22.59
CA GLU A 327 -8.00 -12.48 23.96
C GLU A 327 -6.95 -12.97 24.97
N GLY A 328 -6.76 -12.22 26.06
CA GLY A 328 -5.89 -12.61 27.17
C GLY A 328 -4.38 -12.50 26.89
N VAL A 329 -3.97 -11.86 25.79
CA VAL A 329 -2.55 -11.54 25.59
C VAL A 329 -2.11 -10.52 26.62
N THR A 330 -1.01 -10.84 27.31
CA THR A 330 -0.35 -9.93 28.24
C THR A 330 0.91 -9.37 27.62
N THR A 331 1.40 -8.24 28.12
CA THR A 331 2.71 -7.70 27.70
C THR A 331 3.83 -8.72 27.86
N HIS A 332 3.74 -9.61 28.84
CA HIS A 332 4.70 -10.70 29.02
C HIS A 332 4.66 -11.71 27.87
N LEU A 333 3.48 -12.16 27.45
CA LEU A 333 3.33 -13.08 26.31
C LEU A 333 3.83 -12.43 25.01
N PHE A 334 3.57 -11.14 24.82
CA PHE A 334 4.08 -10.38 23.70
C PHE A 334 5.63 -10.33 23.68
N GLU A 335 6.27 -10.08 24.82
CA GLU A 335 7.73 -10.10 24.92
C GLU A 335 8.32 -11.49 24.69
N LEU A 336 7.68 -12.55 25.19
CA LEU A 336 8.10 -13.92 24.94
C LEU A 336 8.04 -14.27 23.45
N GLU A 337 6.98 -13.85 22.76
CA GLU A 337 6.82 -14.03 21.32
C GLU A 337 7.94 -13.32 20.55
N ARG A 338 8.20 -12.04 20.89
CA ARG A 338 9.30 -11.26 20.31
C ARG A 338 10.65 -11.97 20.47
N GLN A 339 10.96 -12.41 21.70
CA GLN A 339 12.22 -13.09 22.00
C GLN A 339 12.35 -14.42 21.26
N ALA A 340 11.26 -15.20 21.15
CA ALA A 340 11.27 -16.46 20.41
C ALA A 340 11.56 -16.24 18.93
N ILE A 341 11.01 -15.17 18.34
CA ILE A 341 11.26 -14.79 16.95
C ILE A 341 12.71 -14.33 16.77
N GLU A 342 13.25 -13.48 17.64
CA GLU A 342 14.67 -13.09 17.56
C GLU A 342 15.60 -14.31 17.64
N GLN A 343 15.35 -15.24 18.57
CA GLN A 343 16.10 -16.49 18.68
C GLN A 343 16.03 -17.37 17.43
N LEU A 344 14.88 -17.41 16.73
CA LEU A 344 14.76 -18.13 15.46
C LEU A 344 15.73 -17.59 14.41
N PHE A 345 15.83 -16.27 14.29
CA PHE A 345 16.70 -15.61 13.30
C PHE A 345 18.18 -15.72 13.69
N ASP A 346 18.51 -15.60 14.97
CA ASP A 346 19.87 -15.81 15.48
C ASP A 346 20.36 -17.23 15.20
N ARG A 347 19.51 -18.25 15.40
CA ARG A 347 19.86 -19.65 15.14
C ARG A 347 20.05 -19.94 13.65
N ARG A 348 19.25 -19.31 12.78
CA ARG A 348 19.31 -19.58 11.33
C ARG A 348 20.39 -18.76 10.62
N GLY A 349 20.75 -17.58 11.11
CA GLY A 349 21.90 -16.77 10.68
C GLY A 349 21.92 -16.30 9.22
N LYS A 350 20.91 -16.66 8.40
CA LYS A 350 20.87 -16.37 6.95
C LYS A 350 20.12 -15.08 6.61
N VAL A 351 19.23 -14.63 7.48
CA VAL A 351 18.35 -13.47 7.24
C VAL A 351 18.54 -12.49 8.38
N SER A 352 18.73 -11.21 8.06
CA SER A 352 18.79 -10.13 9.04
C SER A 352 17.37 -9.67 9.37
N LEU A 353 16.97 -9.83 10.64
CA LEU A 353 15.71 -9.32 11.16
C LEU A 353 15.92 -7.92 11.74
N HIS A 354 15.13 -6.96 11.27
CA HIS A 354 15.02 -5.62 11.85
C HIS A 354 13.60 -5.44 12.42
N GLY A 355 13.45 -5.73 13.71
CA GLY A 355 12.17 -5.62 14.41
C GLY A 355 11.95 -4.25 15.05
N LYS A 356 10.83 -3.61 14.75
CA LYS A 356 10.28 -2.48 15.51
C LYS A 356 8.95 -2.90 16.13
N TRP A 357 9.05 -3.49 17.32
CA TRP A 357 7.92 -4.14 18.02
C TRP A 357 7.05 -3.16 18.82
N HIS A 358 7.55 -1.96 19.08
CA HIS A 358 6.90 -0.97 19.94
C HIS A 358 6.58 0.33 19.18
N MET A 359 6.06 0.19 17.96
CA MET A 359 5.68 1.37 17.19
C MET A 359 4.52 2.10 17.89
N PRO A 360 4.52 3.44 17.89
CA PRO A 360 3.42 4.20 18.48
C PRO A 360 2.13 3.96 17.68
N VAL A 361 1.02 3.77 18.38
CA VAL A 361 -0.30 3.68 17.74
C VAL A 361 -0.84 5.08 17.52
N THR A 362 -1.12 5.43 16.26
CA THR A 362 -1.75 6.71 15.94
C THR A 362 -3.23 6.70 16.32
N THR A 363 -3.82 7.88 16.53
CA THR A 363 -5.27 8.01 16.80
C THR A 363 -6.12 7.35 15.72
N GLU A 364 -5.72 7.46 14.46
CA GLU A 364 -6.38 6.83 13.31
C GLU A 364 -6.34 5.31 13.40
N GLN A 365 -5.19 4.73 13.74
CA GLN A 365 -5.04 3.29 13.93
C GLN A 365 -5.88 2.76 15.09
N ARG A 366 -6.01 3.52 16.18
CA ARG A 366 -6.90 3.15 17.31
C ARG A 366 -8.36 3.08 16.88
N LEU A 367 -8.82 4.08 16.12
CA LEU A 367 -10.19 4.11 15.62
C LEU A 367 -10.45 2.96 14.63
N MET A 368 -9.53 2.69 13.71
CA MET A 368 -9.65 1.58 12.76
C MET A 368 -9.69 0.21 13.43
N ALA A 369 -8.91 0.03 14.50
CA ALA A 369 -8.89 -1.21 15.27
C ALA A 369 -10.05 -1.32 16.30
N GLY A 370 -10.97 -0.35 16.34
CA GLY A 370 -12.11 -0.36 17.26
C GLY A 370 -11.72 -0.15 18.74
N ILE A 371 -10.52 0.36 19.00
CA ILE A 371 -9.97 0.54 20.34
C ILE A 371 -10.62 1.77 20.98
N SER A 372 -11.66 1.53 21.77
CA SER A 372 -12.46 2.57 22.42
C SER A 372 -12.12 2.69 23.91
N SER A 373 -10.84 2.79 24.27
CA SER A 373 -10.47 3.15 25.65
C SER A 373 -9.01 3.60 25.79
N PHE A 374 -8.81 4.67 26.55
CA PHE A 374 -7.56 4.92 27.28
C PHE A 374 -7.58 4.00 28.50
N THR A 375 -6.79 2.94 28.49
CA THR A 375 -6.45 2.21 29.72
C THR A 375 -5.02 2.59 30.10
N HIS A 376 -4.90 3.21 31.27
CA HIS A 376 -3.67 3.66 31.90
C HIS A 376 -2.75 2.51 32.29
#